data_AF-A0AA45M718-F1
#
_entry.id   AF-A0AA45M718-F1
#
_cell.length_a   1.000
_cell.length_b   1.000
_cell.length_c   1.000
_cell.angle_alpha   90.00
_cell.angle_beta   90.00
_cell.angle_gamma   90.00
#
_symmetry.space_group_name_H-M   'P 1'
#
loop_
_entity.id
_entity.type
_entity.pdbx_description
1 polymer ?
#
loop_
_entity_poly.entity_id
_entity_poly.type
_entity_poly.pdbx_seq_one_letter_code
_entity_poly.pdbx_strand_id
1 'polypeptide(L)'
;MPQWQLIALAEGWTRPPLTFHEFGMSQKRWSYQQLTQSAETAITNYNEMARNVRMDGDPVGVASMFHQRAIGALETWRDLTMGWQENDDDARLTALAMQSSSVNI
;
A
#
# COMPACT_ATOMS: atom_id res chain seq x y z
N MET A 1 -38.19 -33.72 -13.72
CA MET A 1 -36.76 -33.99 -13.48
C MET A 1 -35.95 -33.31 -14.57
N PRO A 2 -34.94 -32.49 -14.23
CA PRO A 2 -34.20 -31.73 -15.23
C PRO A 2 -33.29 -32.64 -16.08
N GLN A 3 -33.27 -32.37 -17.38
CA GLN A 3 -32.65 -33.20 -18.43
C GLN A 3 -31.16 -33.51 -18.21
N TRP A 4 -30.43 -32.65 -17.48
CA TRP A 4 -29.02 -32.86 -17.15
C TRP A 4 -28.77 -34.03 -16.18
N GLN A 5 -29.75 -34.39 -15.34
CA GLN A 5 -29.62 -35.54 -14.43
C GLN A 5 -29.72 -36.89 -15.16
N LEU A 6 -30.39 -36.93 -16.32
CA LEU A 6 -30.51 -38.15 -17.11
C LEU A 6 -29.21 -38.51 -17.85
N ILE A 7 -28.41 -37.51 -18.23
CA ILE A 7 -27.13 -37.71 -18.92
C ILE A 7 -26.06 -38.23 -17.94
N ALA A 8 -26.03 -37.72 -16.70
CA ALA A 8 -25.04 -38.11 -15.71
C ALA A 8 -25.16 -39.58 -15.24
N LEU A 9 -26.39 -40.12 -15.20
CA LEU A 9 -26.64 -41.51 -14.81
C LEU A 9 -26.33 -42.51 -15.94
N ALA A 10 -26.48 -42.11 -17.20
CA ALA A 10 -26.23 -42.99 -18.36
C ALA A 10 -24.73 -43.26 -18.59
N GLU A 11 -23.85 -42.35 -18.16
CA GLU A 11 -22.43 -42.41 -18.48
C GLU A 11 -21.53 -42.81 -17.28
N GLY A 12 -22.09 -43.23 -16.15
CA GLY A 12 -21.31 -43.78 -15.03
C GLY A 12 -20.32 -42.80 -14.37
N TRP A 13 -20.48 -41.48 -14.59
CA TRP A 13 -19.61 -40.47 -14.00
C TRP A 13 -19.92 -40.27 -12.52
N THR A 14 -19.26 -41.02 -11.64
CA THR A 14 -19.10 -40.65 -10.23
C THR A 14 -17.99 -39.60 -10.12
N ARG A 15 -18.22 -38.39 -10.65
CA ARG A 15 -17.33 -37.27 -10.33
C ARG A 15 -17.62 -36.84 -8.89
N PRO A 16 -16.65 -36.88 -7.96
CA PRO A 16 -16.82 -36.27 -6.65
C PRO A 16 -17.10 -34.77 -6.84
N PRO A 17 -17.88 -34.15 -5.94
CA PRO A 17 -18.10 -32.71 -6.00
C PRO A 17 -16.74 -32.02 -5.93
N LEU A 18 -16.48 -31.13 -6.89
CA LEU A 18 -15.33 -30.23 -6.87
C LEU A 18 -15.44 -29.40 -5.58
N THR A 19 -14.78 -29.83 -4.52
CA THR A 19 -14.56 -29.00 -3.35
C THR A 19 -13.67 -27.85 -3.79
N PHE A 20 -14.13 -26.62 -3.59
CA PHE A 20 -13.43 -25.35 -3.85
C PHE A 20 -12.16 -25.19 -2.99
N HIS A 21 -11.27 -26.19 -2.93
CA HIS A 21 -10.10 -26.23 -2.04
C HIS A 21 -8.76 -26.21 -2.79
N GLU A 22 -8.71 -25.74 -4.04
CA GLU A 22 -7.46 -25.67 -4.82
C GLU A 22 -7.32 -24.38 -5.65
N PHE A 23 -7.64 -23.24 -5.04
CA PHE A 23 -7.01 -21.98 -5.46
C PHE A 23 -6.27 -21.42 -4.26
N GLY A 24 -5.02 -21.83 -4.09
CA GLY A 24 -4.05 -21.21 -3.20
C GLY A 24 -3.76 -19.78 -3.63
N MET A 25 -4.72 -18.88 -3.47
CA MET A 25 -4.47 -17.45 -3.46
C MET A 25 -3.79 -17.17 -2.13
N SER A 26 -2.46 -17.15 -2.10
CA SER A 26 -1.76 -16.50 -1.01
C SER A 26 -2.23 -15.04 -1.00
N GLN A 27 -3.14 -14.71 -0.09
CA GLN A 27 -3.54 -13.32 0.09
C GLN A 27 -2.25 -12.56 0.44
N LYS A 28 -1.88 -11.56 -0.36
CA LYS A 28 -0.79 -10.65 -0.02
C LYS A 28 -1.17 -10.00 1.31
N ARG A 29 -0.47 -10.36 2.38
CA ARG A 29 -0.67 -9.81 3.73
C ARG A 29 0.59 -9.03 4.08
N TRP A 30 0.42 -7.75 4.34
CA TRP A 30 1.47 -6.90 4.91
C TRP A 30 1.26 -6.81 6.41
N SER A 31 2.34 -6.89 7.19
CA SER A 31 2.29 -6.56 8.61
C SER A 31 2.23 -5.04 8.79
N TYR A 32 1.71 -4.60 9.94
CA TYR A 32 1.74 -3.18 10.33
C TYR A 32 3.16 -2.61 10.22
N GLN A 33 4.15 -3.31 10.77
CA GLN A 33 5.56 -2.90 10.70
C GLN A 33 6.07 -2.75 9.26
N GLN A 34 5.67 -3.64 8.34
CA GLN A 34 6.04 -3.52 6.92
C GLN A 34 5.42 -2.29 6.26
N LEU A 35 4.15 -1.99 6.57
CA LEU A 35 3.47 -0.80 6.06
C LEU A 35 4.13 0.48 6.59
N THR A 36 4.39 0.53 7.90
CA THR A 36 5.04 1.67 8.57
C THR A 36 6.46 1.91 8.02
N GLN A 37 7.27 0.86 7.89
CA GLN A 37 8.62 0.98 7.34
C GLN A 37 8.61 1.40 5.86
N SER A 38 7.67 0.89 5.06
CA SER A 38 7.52 1.29 3.66
C SER A 38 7.13 2.76 3.55
N ALA A 39 6.22 3.24 4.40
CA ALA A 39 5.79 4.63 4.43
C ALA A 39 6.95 5.56 4.82
N GLU A 40 7.67 5.23 5.89
CA GLU A 40 8.86 5.97 6.34
C GLU A 40 9.93 6.08 5.27
N THR A 41 10.22 4.96 4.60
CA THR A 41 11.21 4.93 3.49
C THR A 41 10.76 5.82 2.34
N ALA A 42 9.49 5.75 1.94
CA ALA A 42 8.96 6.57 0.86
C ALA A 42 8.99 8.06 1.19
N ILE A 43 8.55 8.44 2.40
CA ILE A 43 8.58 9.82 2.88
C ILE A 43 10.01 10.35 2.90
N THR A 44 10.96 9.59 3.44
CA THR A 44 12.39 9.97 3.49
C THR A 44 12.95 10.21 2.10
N ASN A 45 12.71 9.28 1.17
CA ASN A 45 13.19 9.41 -0.22
C ASN A 45 12.60 10.64 -0.91
N TYR A 46 11.31 10.93 -0.72
CA TYR A 46 10.70 12.12 -1.32
C TYR A 46 11.25 13.41 -0.70
N ASN A 47 11.52 13.44 0.61
CA ASN A 47 12.16 14.58 1.24
C ASN A 47 13.58 14.81 0.71
N GLU A 48 14.36 13.74 0.52
CA GLU A 48 15.70 13.83 -0.08
C GLU A 48 15.64 14.33 -1.52
N MET A 49 14.72 13.81 -2.33
CA MET A 49 14.50 14.30 -3.71
C MET A 49 14.09 15.78 -3.73
N ALA A 50 13.20 16.20 -2.84
CA ALA A 50 12.81 17.61 -2.71
C ALA A 50 14.02 18.49 -2.36
N ARG A 51 14.86 18.04 -1.42
CA ARG A 51 16.07 18.76 -1.01
C ARG A 51 17.08 18.90 -2.14
N ASN A 52 17.37 17.81 -2.85
CA ASN A 52 18.33 17.82 -3.96
C ASN A 52 17.85 18.76 -5.07
N VAL A 53 16.57 18.69 -5.42
CA VAL A 53 15.98 19.59 -6.44
C VAL A 53 16.07 21.06 -6.03
N ARG A 54 15.87 21.40 -4.74
CA ARG A 54 16.08 22.79 -4.26
C ARG A 54 17.53 23.24 -4.42
N MET A 55 18.48 22.37 -4.09
CA MET A 55 19.91 22.68 -4.24
C MET A 55 20.31 22.90 -5.70
N ASP A 56 19.66 22.20 -6.63
CA ASP A 56 19.91 22.30 -8.07
C ASP A 56 19.14 23.46 -8.75
N GLY A 57 18.43 24.29 -7.99
CA GLY A 57 17.75 25.49 -8.49
C GLY A 57 16.25 25.37 -8.77
N ASP A 58 15.60 24.29 -8.32
CA ASP A 58 14.15 23.98 -8.40
C ASP A 58 13.44 24.50 -9.66
N PRO A 59 13.69 23.89 -10.84
CA PRO A 59 13.34 24.51 -12.10
C PRO A 59 11.84 24.71 -12.35
N VAL A 60 10.92 24.06 -11.61
CA VAL A 60 9.45 24.24 -11.76
C VAL A 60 8.70 23.78 -10.49
N GLY A 61 9.10 24.19 -9.29
CA GLY A 61 8.41 23.77 -8.04
C GLY A 61 8.35 22.25 -7.85
N VAL A 62 9.30 21.53 -8.44
CA VAL A 62 9.41 20.07 -8.42
C VAL A 62 9.66 19.59 -6.99
N ALA A 63 10.35 20.39 -6.17
CA ALA A 63 10.47 20.14 -4.75
C ALA A 63 9.10 20.10 -4.04
N SER A 64 8.14 20.95 -4.46
CA SER A 64 6.77 20.93 -3.93
C SER A 64 6.02 19.67 -4.34
N MET A 65 6.24 19.17 -5.56
CA MET A 65 5.65 17.90 -6.00
C MET A 65 6.14 16.73 -5.13
N PHE A 66 7.45 16.67 -4.83
CA PHE A 66 7.98 15.65 -3.94
C PHE A 66 7.45 15.78 -2.51
N HIS A 67 7.30 17.00 -2.00
CA HIS A 67 6.65 17.22 -0.71
C HIS A 67 5.20 16.69 -0.68
N GLN A 68 4.41 16.95 -1.72
CA GLN A 68 3.05 16.39 -1.83
C GLN A 68 3.05 14.86 -1.87
N ARG A 69 4.05 14.23 -2.49
CA ARG A 69 4.18 12.76 -2.48
C ARG A 69 4.54 12.21 -1.10
N ALA A 70 5.34 12.93 -0.32
CA ALA A 70 5.60 12.59 1.08
C ALA A 70 4.31 12.63 1.91
N ILE A 71 3.48 13.66 1.74
CA ILE A 71 2.15 13.73 2.39
C ILE A 71 1.26 12.58 1.93
N GLY A 72 1.19 12.30 0.62
CA GLY A 72 0.38 11.20 0.10
C GLY A 72 0.80 9.83 0.63
N ALA A 73 2.11 9.60 0.87
CA ALA A 73 2.59 8.37 1.50
C ALA A 73 2.13 8.24 2.96
N LEU A 74 2.12 9.34 3.73
CA LEU A 74 1.56 9.39 5.08
C LEU A 74 0.05 9.10 5.08
N GLU A 75 -0.71 9.75 4.20
CA GLU A 75 -2.16 9.53 4.08
C GLU A 75 -2.49 8.09 3.70
N THR A 76 -1.76 7.53 2.74
CA THR A 76 -1.90 6.12 2.36
C THR A 76 -1.61 5.19 3.53
N TRP A 77 -0.57 5.48 4.32
CA TRP A 77 -0.29 4.71 5.53
C TRP A 77 -1.41 4.81 6.56
N ARG A 78 -1.98 6.00 6.78
CA ARG A 78 -3.12 6.20 7.70
C ARG A 78 -4.32 5.36 7.29
N ASP A 79 -4.66 5.37 6.01
CA ASP A 79 -5.79 4.60 5.47
C ASP A 79 -5.57 3.09 5.63
N LEU A 80 -4.35 2.61 5.38
CA LEU A 80 -4.02 1.18 5.47
C LEU A 80 -3.88 0.67 6.90
N THR A 81 -3.63 1.56 7.87
CA THR A 81 -3.36 1.19 9.28
C THR A 81 -4.47 1.64 10.24
N MET A 82 -5.58 2.16 9.72
CA MET A 82 -6.67 2.70 10.54
C MET A 82 -7.13 1.71 11.63
N GLY A 83 -7.05 2.15 12.89
CA GLY A 83 -7.41 1.36 14.07
C GLY A 83 -6.34 0.36 14.55
N TRP A 84 -5.20 0.30 13.89
CA TRP A 84 -4.07 -0.60 14.18
C TRP A 84 -2.77 0.17 14.47
N GLN A 85 -2.86 1.50 14.45
CA GLN A 85 -1.74 2.41 14.68
C GLN A 85 -1.19 2.27 16.09
N GLU A 86 0.12 2.14 16.19
CA GLU A 86 0.83 2.22 17.45
C GLU A 86 0.94 3.67 17.91
N ASN A 87 1.07 3.86 19.22
CA ASN A 87 1.25 5.19 19.80
C ASN A 87 2.52 5.83 19.19
N ASP A 88 2.45 7.14 18.93
CA ASP A 88 3.51 7.98 18.38
C ASP A 88 3.89 7.79 16.90
N ASP A 89 3.50 6.70 16.24
CA ASP A 89 3.84 6.48 14.82
C ASP A 89 3.21 7.53 13.89
N ASP A 90 1.95 7.90 14.14
CA ASP A 90 1.28 8.95 13.37
C ASP A 90 1.99 10.31 13.51
N ALA A 91 2.35 10.67 14.74
CA ALA A 91 3.06 11.91 15.03
C ALA A 91 4.47 11.91 14.41
N ARG A 92 5.19 10.79 14.51
CA ARG A 92 6.52 10.60 13.93
C ARG A 92 6.50 10.71 12.41
N LEU A 93 5.60 9.98 11.74
CA LEU A 93 5.48 10.03 10.28
C LEU A 93 4.94 11.38 9.78
N THR A 94 4.08 12.05 10.57
CA THR A 94 3.67 13.44 10.28
C THR A 94 4.84 14.40 10.34
N ALA A 95 5.64 14.34 11.41
CA ALA A 95 6.84 15.17 11.54
C ALA A 95 7.83 14.91 10.40
N LEU A 96 8.00 13.65 10.00
CA LEU A 96 8.84 13.26 8.88
C LEU A 96 8.31 13.83 7.55
N ALA A 97 7.01 13.70 7.26
CA ALA A 97 6.42 14.21 6.02
C ALA A 97 6.44 15.74 5.92
N MET A 98 6.33 16.44 7.05
CA MET A 98 6.40 17.90 7.13
C MET A 98 7.84 18.45 7.13
N GLN A 99 8.87 17.61 7.18
CA GLN A 99 10.25 18.09 7.27
C GLN A 99 10.70 18.87 6.02
N SER A 100 10.22 18.49 4.82
CA SER A 100 10.63 19.14 3.56
C SER A 100 10.03 20.52 3.32
N SER A 101 8.98 20.93 4.03
CA SER A 101 8.49 22.32 3.97
C SER A 101 9.38 23.30 4.76
N SER A 102 10.23 22.80 5.66
CA SER A 102 11.01 23.61 6.60
C SER A 102 12.39 24.09 6.10
N VAL A 103 12.86 23.63 4.94
CA VAL A 103 14.16 24.05 4.39
C VAL A 103 14.01 25.41 3.71
N ASN A 104 14.09 26.49 4.49
CA ASN A 104 14.33 27.83 3.99
C ASN A 104 15.71 27.88 3.32
N ILE A 105 15.74 28.52 2.15
CA ILE A 105 16.94 28.90 1.39
C ILE A 105 17.72 29.95 2.19
#